data_AF-F3C490-F1
#
_entry.id   AF-F3C490-F1
#
_cell.length_a   1.000
_cell.length_b   1.000
_cell.length_c   1.000
_cell.angle_alpha   90.00
_cell.angle_beta   90.00
_cell.angle_gamma   90.00
#
_symmetry.space_group_name_H-M   'P 1'
#
loop_
_entity.id
_entity.type
_entity.pdbx_description
1 polymer ?
#
loop_
_entity_poly.entity_id
_entity_poly.type
_entity_poly.pdbx_seq_one_letter_code
_entity_poly.pdbx_strand_id
1 'polypeptide(L)'
;MNELELLGPRAYGDALGRAALKATAEDFQVDEVLDIPLSGDGEHLWLWVEKRGLNTEEAARRLARAAGVQLRTVSYAGLKDRQALTRQWF
;
A
#
# COMPACT_ATOMS: atom_id res chain seq x y z
N MET A 1 -27.43 -17.89 1.30
CA MET A 1 -26.04 -18.32 1.10
C MET A 1 -25.16 -17.27 1.76
N ASN A 2 -24.47 -17.61 2.85
CA ASN A 2 -23.56 -16.68 3.52
C ASN A 2 -22.17 -16.73 2.88
N GLU A 3 -21.31 -15.73 3.10
CA GLU A 3 -19.96 -15.70 2.54
C GLU A 3 -19.11 -16.91 2.95
N LEU A 4 -19.38 -17.51 4.11
CA LEU A 4 -18.66 -18.69 4.59
C LEU A 4 -18.97 -19.94 3.75
N GLU A 5 -20.19 -20.07 3.23
CA GLU A 5 -20.61 -21.15 2.35
C GLU A 5 -19.96 -21.06 0.95
N LEU A 6 -19.46 -19.87 0.57
CA LEU A 6 -18.79 -19.64 -0.72
C LEU A 6 -17.28 -19.95 -0.69
N LEU A 7 -16.67 -20.13 0.49
CA LEU A 7 -15.21 -20.28 0.63
C LEU A 7 -14.68 -21.69 0.29
N GLY A 8 -15.56 -22.68 0.11
CA GLY A 8 -15.15 -24.06 -0.12
C GLY A 8 -14.44 -24.71 1.08
N PRO A 9 -13.92 -25.94 0.92
CA PRO A 9 -13.23 -26.65 2.00
C PRO A 9 -11.90 -25.97 2.36
N ARG A 10 -11.62 -25.83 3.67
CA ARG A 10 -10.37 -25.25 4.18
C ARG A 10 -9.25 -26.29 4.14
N ALA A 11 -8.10 -25.93 3.57
CA ALA A 11 -6.94 -26.83 3.44
C ALA A 11 -6.38 -27.34 4.79
N TYR A 12 -6.53 -26.56 5.86
CA TYR A 12 -5.97 -26.86 7.19
C TYR A 12 -7.05 -27.08 8.27
N GLY A 13 -8.30 -27.32 7.86
CA GLY A 13 -9.43 -27.48 8.78
C GLY A 13 -9.91 -26.16 9.39
N ASP A 14 -10.61 -26.26 10.51
CA ASP A 14 -11.25 -25.11 11.18
C ASP A 14 -10.24 -24.22 11.91
N ALA A 15 -10.63 -22.95 12.10
CA ALA A 15 -9.83 -22.01 12.86
C ALA A 15 -9.79 -22.44 14.34
N LEU A 16 -8.58 -22.50 14.91
CA LEU A 16 -8.37 -22.90 16.31
C LEU A 16 -8.75 -21.81 17.33
N GLY A 17 -9.09 -20.61 16.87
CA GLY A 17 -9.40 -19.46 17.72
C GLY A 17 -9.72 -18.21 16.91
N ARG A 18 -9.71 -17.06 17.59
CA ARG A 18 -9.95 -15.73 17.00
C ARG A 18 -8.78 -14.81 17.32
N ALA A 19 -8.46 -13.93 16.38
CA ALA A 19 -7.47 -12.87 16.55
C ALA A 19 -7.99 -11.57 15.94
N ALA A 20 -7.49 -10.44 16.42
CA ALA A 20 -7.70 -9.15 15.79
C ALA A 20 -6.57 -8.87 14.80
N LEU A 21 -6.91 -8.54 13.55
CA LEU A 21 -5.96 -8.15 12.51
C LEU A 21 -6.08 -6.64 12.27
N LYS A 22 -4.95 -5.95 12.08
CA LYS A 22 -4.89 -4.50 11.81
C LYS A 22 -5.53 -3.65 12.93
N ALA A 23 -5.30 -4.01 14.20
CA ALA A 23 -5.87 -3.25 15.33
C ALA A 23 -5.27 -1.82 15.40
N THR A 24 -3.99 -1.71 15.08
CA THR A 24 -3.29 -0.45 14.77
C THR A 24 -2.71 -0.51 13.34
N ALA A 25 -2.31 0.64 12.80
CA ALA A 25 -1.69 0.68 11.47
C ALA A 25 -0.33 -0.04 11.46
N GLU A 26 0.38 0.00 12.58
CA GLU A 26 1.68 -0.62 12.79
C GLU A 26 1.63 -2.15 12.81
N ASP A 27 0.46 -2.73 13.14
CA ASP A 27 0.22 -4.18 13.10
C ASP A 27 0.23 -4.74 11.67
N PHE A 28 0.12 -3.87 10.66
CA PHE A 28 0.05 -4.27 9.27
C PHE A 28 1.01 -3.43 8.42
N GLN A 29 2.16 -4.02 8.11
CA GLN A 29 3.23 -3.36 7.36
C GLN A 29 3.32 -3.96 5.95
N VAL A 30 3.39 -3.09 4.95
CA VAL A 30 3.51 -3.49 3.55
C VAL A 30 4.64 -2.71 2.92
N ASP A 31 5.68 -3.41 2.51
CA ASP A 31 6.79 -2.86 1.73
C ASP A 31 6.64 -3.31 0.28
N GLU A 32 6.58 -2.34 -0.63
CA GLU A 32 6.56 -2.61 -2.06
C GLU A 32 7.92 -3.10 -2.56
N VAL A 33 7.90 -4.19 -3.31
CA VAL A 33 9.08 -4.72 -3.98
C VAL A 33 9.07 -4.22 -5.42
N LEU A 34 10.06 -3.41 -5.78
CA LEU A 34 10.28 -2.97 -7.15
C LEU A 34 11.32 -3.89 -7.78
N ASP A 35 10.91 -4.66 -8.80
CA ASP A 35 11.78 -5.62 -9.49
C ASP A 35 12.46 -5.02 -10.73
N ILE A 36 12.62 -3.68 -10.74
CA ILE A 36 13.22 -2.92 -11.84
C ILE A 36 14.31 -2.03 -11.23
N PRO A 37 15.56 -2.08 -11.76
CA PRO A 37 16.62 -1.21 -11.28
C PRO A 37 16.33 0.25 -11.66
N LEU A 38 16.65 1.18 -10.76
CA LEU A 38 16.59 2.61 -11.04
C LEU A 38 17.75 2.98 -11.97
N SER A 39 17.46 3.70 -13.05
CA SER A 39 18.48 4.20 -14.01
C SER A 39 19.45 5.18 -13.36
N GLY A 40 18.99 5.98 -12.40
CA GLY A 40 19.77 7.05 -11.76
C GLY A 40 19.75 8.38 -12.54
N ASP A 41 19.24 8.38 -13.77
CA ASP A 41 19.02 9.53 -14.62
C ASP A 41 17.64 9.48 -15.31
N GLY A 42 17.17 10.62 -15.81
CA GLY A 42 15.93 10.74 -16.56
C GLY A 42 15.07 11.93 -16.13
N GLU A 43 13.87 12.01 -16.72
CA GLU A 43 12.89 13.09 -16.47
C GLU A 43 12.09 12.87 -15.17
N HIS A 44 12.14 11.65 -14.62
CA HIS A 44 11.37 11.24 -13.44
C HIS A 44 12.26 11.08 -12.21
N LEU A 45 11.77 11.56 -11.07
CA LEU A 45 12.36 11.37 -9.76
C LEU A 45 11.60 10.28 -9.01
N TRP A 46 12.30 9.20 -8.66
CA TRP A 46 11.75 8.12 -7.84
C TRP A 46 11.79 8.48 -6.36
N LEU A 47 10.67 8.32 -5.67
CA LEU A 47 10.55 8.58 -4.24
C LEU A 47 10.10 7.33 -3.49
N TRP A 48 10.93 6.87 -2.55
CA TRP A 48 10.53 5.83 -1.60
C TRP A 48 9.85 6.47 -0.39
N VAL A 49 8.53 6.26 -0.26
CA VAL A 49 7.72 6.97 0.72
C VAL A 49 7.05 6.00 1.68
N GLU A 50 7.31 6.19 2.98
CA GLU A 50 6.51 5.59 4.05
C GLU A 50 5.30 6.48 4.35
N LYS A 51 4.11 5.88 4.40
CA LYS A 51 2.88 6.54 4.83
C LYS A 51 2.22 5.79 5.99
N ARG A 52 1.55 6.57 6.85
CA ARG A 52 0.72 6.10 7.96
C ARG A 52 -0.62 6.81 7.95
N GLY A 53 -1.71 6.05 8.00
CA GLY A 53 -3.05 6.63 8.10
C GLY A 53 -3.50 7.42 6.86
N LEU A 54 -2.81 7.27 5.73
CA LEU A 54 -3.10 7.95 4.47
C LEU A 54 -3.35 6.91 3.38
N ASN A 55 -4.27 7.20 2.47
CA ASN A 55 -4.37 6.45 1.21
C ASN A 55 -3.30 6.96 0.21
N THR A 56 -3.07 6.19 -0.84
CA THR A 56 -2.03 6.50 -1.85
C THR A 56 -2.31 7.82 -2.58
N GLU A 57 -3.57 8.15 -2.87
CA GLU A 57 -3.91 9.40 -3.55
C GLU A 57 -3.66 10.65 -2.70
N GLU A 58 -3.94 10.58 -1.39
CA GLU A 58 -3.63 11.65 -0.45
C GLU A 58 -2.12 11.88 -0.33
N ALA A 59 -1.34 10.80 -0.33
CA ALA A 59 0.12 10.88 -0.39
C ALA A 59 0.57 11.55 -1.69
N ALA A 60 0.07 11.12 -2.86
CA ALA A 60 0.37 11.73 -4.15
C ALA A 60 0.00 13.22 -4.19
N ARG A 61 -1.16 13.61 -3.64
CA ARG A 61 -1.57 15.02 -3.52
C ARG A 61 -0.62 15.84 -2.64
N ARG A 62 -0.09 15.26 -1.56
CA ARG A 62 0.90 15.93 -0.70
C ARG A 62 2.24 16.07 -1.41
N LEU A 63 2.70 15.04 -2.11
CA LEU A 63 3.93 15.05 -2.89
C LEU A 63 3.87 16.09 -4.02
N ALA A 64 2.80 16.11 -4.81
CA ALA A 64 2.61 17.07 -5.89
C ALA A 64 2.66 18.52 -5.39
N ARG A 65 1.98 18.82 -4.28
CA ARG A 65 2.02 20.14 -3.64
C ARG A 65 3.40 20.51 -3.14
N ALA A 66 4.11 19.58 -2.49
CA ALA A 66 5.46 19.81 -1.97
C ALA A 66 6.46 20.07 -3.10
N ALA A 67 6.33 19.37 -4.23
CA ALA A 67 7.19 19.54 -5.40
C ALA A 67 6.75 20.69 -6.33
N GLY A 68 5.60 21.32 -6.10
CA GLY A 68 5.07 22.39 -6.95
C GLY A 68 4.63 21.90 -8.35
N VAL A 69 4.31 20.62 -8.50
CA VAL A 69 3.91 20.00 -9.78
C VAL A 69 2.42 19.67 -9.79
N GLN A 70 1.89 19.37 -10.98
CA GLN A 70 0.49 18.97 -11.13
C GLN A 70 0.30 17.52 -10.69
N LEU A 71 -0.81 17.20 -10.04
CA LEU A 71 -1.07 15.84 -9.53
C LEU A 71 -0.92 14.73 -10.58
N ARG A 72 -1.29 15.02 -11.83
CA ARG A 72 -1.19 14.05 -12.95
C ARG A 72 0.23 13.63 -13.31
N THR A 73 1.26 14.34 -12.82
CA THR A 73 2.66 14.00 -13.05
C THR A 73 3.23 13.10 -11.96
N VAL A 74 2.44 12.78 -10.92
CA VAL A 74 2.81 11.84 -9.86
C VAL A 74 2.14 10.50 -10.14
N SER A 75 2.95 9.45 -10.27
CA SER A 75 2.51 8.11 -10.61
C SER A 75 2.81 7.14 -9.47
N TYR A 76 2.17 5.97 -9.49
CA TYR A 76 2.43 4.88 -8.53
C TYR A 76 1.92 3.55 -9.09
N ALA A 77 2.53 2.44 -8.68
CA ALA A 77 2.22 1.11 -9.22
C ALA A 77 0.89 0.52 -8.71
N GLY A 78 0.43 0.93 -7.53
CA GLY A 78 -0.82 0.44 -6.97
C GLY A 78 -1.29 1.21 -5.75
N LEU A 79 -2.55 0.98 -5.38
CA LEU A 79 -3.15 1.54 -4.19
C LEU A 79 -2.70 0.76 -2.95
N LYS A 80 -2.45 1.48 -1.86
CA LYS A 80 -2.09 0.92 -0.56
C LYS A 80 -3.10 1.40 0.48
N ASP A 81 -3.50 0.47 1.35
CA ASP A 81 -4.50 0.71 2.39
C ASP A 81 -4.16 1.89 3.31
N ARG A 82 -5.20 2.57 3.80
CA ARG A 82 -5.07 3.64 4.80
C ARG A 82 -4.73 3.09 6.19
N GLN A 83 -5.30 1.94 6.55
CA GLN A 83 -5.11 1.28 7.84
C GLN A 83 -3.89 0.34 7.80
N ALA A 84 -2.73 0.89 7.49
CA ALA A 84 -1.47 0.17 7.42
C ALA A 84 -0.30 1.16 7.47
N LEU A 85 0.87 0.69 7.89
CA LEU A 85 2.14 1.34 7.62
C LEU A 85 2.63 0.82 6.27
N THR A 86 2.70 1.66 5.25
CA THR A 86 3.06 1.19 3.90
C THR A 86 4.19 1.98 3.33
N ARG A 87 5.16 1.28 2.72
CA ARG A 87 6.26 1.88 1.96
C ARG A 87 6.08 1.54 0.49
N GLN A 88 6.05 2.55 -0.35
CA GLN A 88 5.84 2.39 -1.79
C GLN A 88 6.63 3.42 -2.59
N TRP A 89 6.84 3.11 -3.87
CA TRP A 89 7.45 4.02 -4.82
C TRP A 89 6.40 4.97 -5.42
N PHE A 90 6.83 6.22 -5.60
CA PHE A 90 6.16 7.27 -6.35
C PHE A 90 7.11 7.84 -7.40
#